data_AF-C1PGZ4-F1
#
_entry.id   AF-C1PGZ4-F1
#
_cell.length_a   1.000
_cell.length_b   1.000
_cell.length_c   1.000
_cell.angle_alpha   90.00
_cell.angle_beta   90.00
_cell.angle_gamma   90.00
#
_symmetry.space_group_name_H-M   'P 1'
#
loop_
_entity.id
_entity.type
_entity.pdbx_description
1 polymer ?
#
loop_
_entity_poly.entity_id
_entity_poly.type
_entity_poly.pdbx_seq_one_letter_code
_entity_poly.pdbx_strand_id
1 'polypeptide(L)'
;ADYQAFQQTLMDIQTAWNQQNIAAMQQMATPEMVSYFNEQLSALASQGARNVVSDVHFIQGDLAEAWRENGMDFATVAMRYSLIDLTTNAMGQVIQGSSTEPVNITELWTFTRPSRGGRWLLSAIQQTRQ
;
A
#
# COMPACT_ATOMS: atom_id res chain seq x y z
N ALA A 1 -4.77 18.18 -5.74
CA ALA A 1 -3.46 18.13 -5.04
C ALA A 1 -3.39 16.92 -4.11
N ASP A 2 -4.22 16.81 -3.07
CA ASP A 2 -4.13 15.68 -2.12
C ASP A 2 -4.40 14.31 -2.75
N TYR A 3 -5.39 14.18 -3.65
CA TYR A 3 -5.62 12.92 -4.39
C TYR A 3 -4.42 12.44 -5.21
N GLN A 4 -3.66 13.37 -5.80
CA GLN A 4 -2.43 13.02 -6.53
C GLN A 4 -1.36 12.50 -5.56
N ALA A 5 -1.29 13.06 -4.35
CA ALA A 5 -0.39 12.56 -3.32
C ALA A 5 -0.78 11.13 -2.88
N PHE A 6 -2.08 10.85 -2.70
CA PHE A 6 -2.54 9.50 -2.33
C PHE A 6 -2.27 8.47 -3.43
N GLN A 7 -2.53 8.82 -4.69
CA GLN A 7 -2.19 7.97 -5.84
C GLN A 7 -0.68 7.73 -5.92
N GLN A 8 0.14 8.76 -5.73
CA GLN A 8 1.60 8.60 -5.77
C GLN A 8 2.09 7.69 -4.63
N THR A 9 1.57 7.87 -3.42
CA THR A 9 1.90 7.00 -2.28
C THR A 9 1.52 5.54 -2.55
N LEU A 10 0.38 5.27 -3.21
CA LEU A 10 0.04 3.91 -3.65
C LEU A 10 1.14 3.34 -4.56
N MET A 11 1.52 4.05 -5.62
CA MET A 11 2.53 3.58 -6.57
C MET A 11 3.91 3.38 -5.91
N ASP A 12 4.30 4.29 -5.03
CA ASP A 12 5.58 4.24 -4.33
C ASP A 12 5.63 3.07 -3.34
N ILE A 13 4.54 2.81 -2.61
CA ILE A 13 4.45 1.66 -1.69
C ILE A 13 4.53 0.35 -2.47
N GLN A 14 3.79 0.20 -3.56
CA GLN A 14 3.85 -1.02 -4.38
C GLN A 14 5.24 -1.25 -4.96
N THR A 15 5.92 -0.18 -5.39
CA THR A 15 7.30 -0.25 -5.87
C THR A 15 8.27 -0.66 -4.75
N ALA A 16 8.16 -0.05 -3.57
CA ALA A 16 9.00 -0.38 -2.42
C ALA A 16 8.75 -1.81 -1.93
N TRP A 17 7.51 -2.29 -1.98
CA TRP A 17 7.11 -3.66 -1.64
C TRP A 17 7.84 -4.68 -2.52
N ASN A 18 7.80 -4.49 -3.84
CA ASN A 18 8.52 -5.35 -4.79
C ASN A 18 10.03 -5.37 -4.55
N GLN A 19 10.61 -4.22 -4.23
CA GLN A 19 12.04 -4.10 -3.94
C GLN A 19 12.40 -4.56 -2.52
N GLN A 20 11.40 -4.92 -1.71
CA GLN A 20 11.54 -5.20 -0.27
C GLN A 20 12.29 -4.05 0.46
N ASN A 21 12.06 -2.81 0.02
CA ASN A 21 12.77 -1.63 0.47
C ASN A 21 12.04 -0.96 1.65
N ILE A 22 12.27 -1.49 2.84
CA ILE A 22 11.70 -0.97 4.09
C ILE A 22 12.11 0.49 4.33
N ALA A 23 13.34 0.89 3.98
CA ALA A 23 13.82 2.25 4.17
C ALA A 23 13.03 3.27 3.33
N ALA A 24 12.60 2.89 2.12
CA ALA A 24 11.69 3.72 1.33
C ALA A 24 10.31 3.81 1.99
N MET A 25 9.76 2.70 2.50
CA MET A 25 8.45 2.69 3.18
C MET A 25 8.42 3.61 4.40
N GLN A 26 9.52 3.70 5.16
CA GLN A 26 9.66 4.62 6.31
C GLN A 26 9.46 6.09 5.97
N GLN A 27 9.63 6.46 4.69
CA GLN A 27 9.34 7.81 4.25
C GLN A 27 7.84 7.99 4.01
N MET A 28 7.13 7.00 3.50
CA MET A 28 5.74 7.17 3.04
C MET A 28 4.67 6.65 4.01
N ALA A 29 5.08 5.97 5.08
CA ALA A 29 4.18 5.38 6.06
C ALA A 29 4.61 5.70 7.50
N THR A 30 3.67 5.60 8.45
CA THR A 30 3.99 5.70 9.88
C THR A 30 4.78 4.48 10.35
N PRO A 31 5.53 4.57 11.47
CA PRO A 31 6.33 3.45 11.98
C PRO A 31 5.52 2.15 12.21
N GLU A 32 4.26 2.28 12.59
CA GLU A 32 3.34 1.15 12.80
C GLU A 32 3.05 0.45 11.47
N MET A 33 2.73 1.20 10.41
CA MET A 33 2.50 0.63 9.08
C MET A 33 3.76 0.05 8.46
N VAL A 34 4.93 0.63 8.71
CA VAL A 34 6.21 0.05 8.28
C VAL A 34 6.45 -1.29 8.97
N SER A 35 6.18 -1.38 10.27
CA SER A 35 6.28 -2.63 11.03
C SER A 35 5.35 -3.69 10.46
N TYR A 36 4.11 -3.32 10.14
CA TYR A 36 3.16 -4.20 9.47
C TYR A 36 3.69 -4.72 8.12
N PHE A 37 4.21 -3.86 7.24
CA PHE A 37 4.79 -4.31 5.97
C PHE A 37 6.00 -5.23 6.17
N ASN A 38 6.86 -4.90 7.13
CA ASN A 38 8.03 -5.71 7.45
C ASN A 38 7.66 -7.11 7.96
N GLU A 39 6.60 -7.22 8.78
CA GLU A 39 6.07 -8.50 9.25
C GLU A 39 5.53 -9.34 8.09
N GLN A 40 4.75 -8.75 7.17
CA GLN A 40 4.23 -9.46 6.00
C GLN A 40 5.35 -9.95 5.08
N LEU A 41 6.35 -9.11 4.81
CA LEU A 41 7.52 -9.50 4.01
C LEU A 41 8.35 -10.59 4.69
N SER A 42 8.49 -10.53 6.02
CA SER A 42 9.19 -11.56 6.80
C SER A 42 8.43 -12.89 6.81
N ALA A 43 7.10 -12.86 6.85
CA ALA A 43 6.25 -14.05 6.77
C ALA A 43 6.41 -14.74 5.40
N LEU A 44 6.38 -13.98 4.31
CA LEU A 44 6.66 -14.48 2.96
C LEU A 44 8.05 -15.12 2.88
N ALA A 45 9.09 -14.41 3.34
CA ALA A 45 10.46 -14.90 3.34
C ALA A 45 10.62 -16.20 4.16
N SER A 46 9.96 -16.29 5.32
CA SER A 46 10.00 -17.50 6.17
C SER A 46 9.36 -18.72 5.50
N GLN A 47 8.43 -18.51 4.57
CA GLN A 47 7.82 -19.56 3.76
C GLN A 47 8.62 -19.86 2.48
N GLY A 48 9.75 -19.17 2.25
CA GLY A 48 10.49 -19.24 0.99
C GLY A 48 9.67 -18.70 -0.19
N ALA A 49 8.74 -17.80 0.08
CA ALA A 49 7.87 -17.17 -0.90
C ALA A 49 8.24 -15.69 -1.11
N ARG A 50 7.92 -15.17 -2.28
CA ARG A 50 8.04 -13.75 -2.61
C ARG A 50 6.80 -13.31 -3.35
N ASN A 51 6.14 -12.28 -2.84
CA ASN A 51 5.05 -11.63 -3.55
C ASN A 51 5.61 -10.55 -4.49
N VAL A 52 5.10 -10.50 -5.71
CA VAL A 52 5.48 -9.56 -6.76
C VAL A 52 4.21 -8.98 -7.35
N VAL A 53 4.08 -7.66 -7.26
CA VAL A 53 3.01 -6.91 -7.90
C VAL A 53 3.54 -6.21 -9.16
N SER A 54 2.74 -6.10 -10.20
CA SER A 54 3.13 -5.34 -11.39
C SER A 54 1.91 -4.76 -12.09
N ASP A 55 2.13 -3.95 -13.13
CA ASP A 55 1.05 -3.34 -13.92
C ASP A 55 -0.01 -2.65 -13.05
N VAL A 56 0.45 -1.85 -12.09
CA VAL A 56 -0.42 -1.17 -11.12
C VAL A 56 -1.11 0.00 -11.81
N HIS A 57 -2.44 -0.06 -11.90
CA HIS A 57 -3.28 0.99 -12.47
C HIS A 57 -4.24 1.51 -11.40
N PHE A 58 -4.10 2.80 -11.08
CA PHE A 58 -5.06 3.47 -10.22
C PHE A 58 -6.37 3.72 -10.99
N ILE A 59 -7.49 3.31 -10.42
CA ILE A 59 -8.82 3.44 -11.03
C ILE A 59 -9.53 4.65 -10.44
N GLN A 60 -9.68 4.68 -9.11
CA GLN A 60 -10.45 5.72 -8.42
C GLN A 60 -10.02 5.84 -6.95
N GLY A 61 -10.12 7.03 -6.40
CA GLY A 61 -9.98 7.29 -4.97
C GLY A 61 -11.13 8.16 -4.51
N ASP A 62 -12.00 7.62 -3.66
CA ASP A 62 -13.12 8.37 -3.09
C ASP A 62 -12.80 8.75 -1.66
N LEU A 63 -12.89 10.04 -1.30
CA LEU A 63 -12.67 10.46 0.08
C LEU A 63 -13.84 9.95 0.93
N ALA A 64 -13.56 9.03 1.84
CA ALA A 64 -14.53 8.46 2.76
C ALA A 64 -14.72 9.35 3.99
N GLU A 65 -13.61 9.83 4.56
CA GLU A 65 -13.61 10.66 5.75
C GLU A 65 -12.39 11.58 5.77
N ALA A 66 -12.55 12.80 6.29
CA ALA A 66 -11.43 13.67 6.62
C ALA A 66 -11.71 14.36 7.94
N TRP A 67 -10.74 14.34 8.85
CA TRP A 67 -10.88 14.95 10.16
C TRP A 67 -9.55 15.53 10.63
N ARG A 68 -9.62 16.30 11.72
CA ARG A 68 -8.45 16.87 12.39
C ARG A 68 -8.52 16.51 13.86
N GLU A 69 -7.43 15.99 14.38
CA GLU A 69 -7.31 15.60 15.79
C GLU A 69 -5.89 15.83 16.28
N ASN A 70 -5.74 16.40 17.48
CA ASN A 70 -4.44 16.57 18.15
C ASN A 70 -3.35 17.26 17.30
N GLY A 71 -3.74 18.20 16.43
CA GLY A 71 -2.81 18.92 15.55
C GLY A 71 -2.35 18.13 14.33
N MET A 72 -3.03 17.03 14.01
CA MET A 72 -2.84 16.22 12.81
C MET A 72 -4.10 16.27 11.94
N ASP A 73 -3.91 16.36 10.63
CA ASP A 73 -4.95 16.13 9.63
C ASP A 73 -4.95 14.65 9.26
N PHE A 74 -6.13 14.07 9.13
CA PHE A 74 -6.34 12.71 8.68
C PHE A 74 -7.30 12.67 7.48
N ALA A 75 -7.07 11.72 6.59
CA ALA A 75 -7.94 11.46 5.45
C ALA A 75 -8.00 9.97 5.17
N THR A 76 -9.20 9.39 5.15
CA THR A 76 -9.44 8.02 4.70
C THR A 76 -10.02 8.05 3.30
N VAL A 77 -9.38 7.33 2.38
CA VAL A 77 -9.76 7.26 0.97
C VAL A 77 -10.02 5.81 0.59
N ALA A 78 -11.17 5.54 -0.05
CA ALA A 78 -11.44 4.28 -0.71
C ALA A 78 -10.67 4.23 -2.02
N MET A 79 -9.51 3.56 -1.98
CA MET A 79 -8.61 3.35 -3.09
C MET A 79 -9.07 2.13 -3.89
N ARG A 80 -9.32 2.34 -5.19
CA ARG A 80 -9.63 1.30 -6.16
C ARG A 80 -8.54 1.28 -7.20
N TYR A 81 -7.93 0.13 -7.40
CA TYR A 81 -6.83 -0.04 -8.33
C TYR A 81 -6.81 -1.48 -8.86
N SER A 82 -6.23 -1.67 -10.03
CA SER A 82 -5.91 -3.00 -10.54
C SER A 82 -4.41 -3.22 -10.53
N LEU A 83 -4.00 -4.47 -10.37
CA LEU A 83 -2.62 -4.89 -10.51
C LEU A 83 -2.53 -6.37 -10.89
N ILE A 84 -1.40 -6.76 -11.44
CA ILE A 84 -0.99 -8.15 -11.56
C ILE A 84 -0.38 -8.55 -10.21
N ASP A 85 -0.96 -9.56 -9.55
CA ASP A 85 -0.47 -10.09 -8.28
C ASP A 85 -0.06 -11.55 -8.45
N LEU A 86 1.20 -11.85 -8.14
CA LEU A 86 1.68 -13.22 -8.11
C LEU A 86 2.64 -13.45 -6.94
N THR A 87 2.60 -14.64 -6.40
CA THR A 87 3.56 -15.12 -5.40
C THR A 87 4.37 -16.25 -5.99
N THR A 88 5.69 -16.14 -5.91
CA THR A 88 6.63 -17.19 -6.35
C THR A 88 7.27 -17.88 -5.17
N ASN A 89 7.64 -19.15 -5.33
CA ASN A 89 8.57 -19.81 -4.41
C ASN A 89 10.04 -19.37 -4.67
N ALA A 90 10.97 -19.88 -3.85
CA ALA A 90 12.39 -19.60 -3.97
C ALA A 90 13.03 -20.04 -5.31
N MET A 91 12.38 -20.94 -6.06
CA MET A 91 12.82 -21.37 -7.40
C MET A 91 12.26 -20.48 -8.51
N GLY A 92 11.48 -19.44 -8.18
CA GLY A 92 10.85 -18.53 -9.13
C GLY A 92 9.57 -19.09 -9.78
N GLN A 93 9.05 -20.22 -9.30
CA GLN A 93 7.81 -20.79 -9.79
C GLN A 93 6.62 -20.09 -9.13
N VAL A 94 5.62 -19.71 -9.93
CA VAL A 94 4.37 -19.13 -9.43
C VAL A 94 3.62 -20.20 -8.62
N ILE A 95 3.32 -19.88 -7.36
CA ILE A 95 2.57 -20.74 -6.43
C ILE A 95 1.19 -20.19 -6.09
N GLN A 96 0.94 -18.90 -6.35
CA GLN A 96 -0.35 -18.24 -6.17
C GLN A 96 -0.45 -17.02 -7.09
N GLY A 97 -1.67 -16.66 -7.48
CA GLY A 97 -1.95 -15.50 -8.31
C GLY A 97 -1.78 -15.77 -9.81
N SER A 98 -1.65 -14.71 -10.59
CA SER A 98 -1.53 -14.77 -12.05
C SER A 98 -0.49 -13.79 -12.53
N SER A 99 0.29 -14.18 -13.55
CA SER A 99 1.25 -13.29 -14.21
C SER A 99 0.64 -12.47 -15.35
N THR A 100 -0.62 -12.73 -15.73
CA THR A 100 -1.28 -12.09 -16.88
C THR A 100 -2.68 -11.59 -16.61
N GLU A 101 -3.33 -12.04 -15.55
CA GLU A 101 -4.70 -11.63 -15.22
C GLU A 101 -4.66 -10.62 -14.07
N PRO A 102 -5.03 -9.34 -14.32
CA PRO A 102 -5.05 -8.34 -13.29
C PRO A 102 -6.21 -8.58 -12.33
N VAL A 103 -5.98 -8.33 -11.05
CA VAL A 103 -6.99 -8.34 -10.00
C VAL A 103 -7.39 -6.91 -9.65
N ASN A 104 -8.67 -6.70 -9.34
CA ASN A 104 -9.17 -5.42 -8.86
C ASN A 104 -9.22 -5.42 -7.34
N ILE A 105 -8.61 -4.41 -6.72
CA ILE A 105 -8.49 -4.26 -5.28
C ILE A 105 -9.26 -3.01 -4.85
N THR A 106 -9.98 -3.13 -3.73
CA THR A 106 -10.60 -1.99 -3.05
C THR A 106 -10.20 -2.00 -1.58
N GLU A 107 -9.57 -0.92 -1.15
CA GLU A 107 -9.04 -0.76 0.21
C GLU A 107 -9.30 0.65 0.72
N LEU A 108 -9.54 0.77 2.02
CA LEU A 108 -9.55 2.05 2.72
C LEU A 108 -8.14 2.36 3.20
N TRP A 109 -7.55 3.41 2.64
CA TRP A 109 -6.24 3.91 3.02
C TRP A 109 -6.42 5.16 3.86
N THR A 110 -5.95 5.12 5.10
CA THR A 110 -5.93 6.28 5.99
C THR A 110 -4.55 6.93 5.94
N PHE A 111 -4.53 8.23 5.68
CA PHE A 111 -3.34 9.05 5.66
C PHE A 111 -3.37 10.07 6.79
N THR A 112 -2.19 10.45 7.26
CA THR A 112 -2.01 11.49 8.29
C THR A 112 -0.92 12.48 7.89
N ARG A 113 -1.06 13.74 8.30
CA ARG A 113 0.00 14.76 8.22
C ARG A 113 -0.14 15.78 9.35
N PRO A 114 0.91 16.52 9.72
CA PRO A 114 0.77 17.66 10.63
C PRO A 114 -0.21 18.69 10.06
N SER A 115 -1.11 19.23 10.89
CA SER A 115 -2.09 20.25 10.45
C SER A 115 -1.46 21.57 10.02
N ARG A 116 -0.20 21.80 10.40
CA ARG A 116 0.63 22.92 9.92
C ARG A 116 1.16 22.70 8.49
N GLY A 117 0.82 21.58 7.85
CA GLY A 117 1.30 21.16 6.54
C GLY A 117 2.43 20.12 6.62
N GLY A 118 2.72 19.49 5.48
CA GLY A 118 3.72 18.44 5.34
C GLY A 118 3.30 17.38 4.33
N ARG A 119 4.14 16.34 4.19
CA ARG A 119 3.82 15.15 3.38
C ARG A 119 2.78 14.30 4.11
N TRP A 120 1.86 13.71 3.36
CA TRP A 120 0.96 12.66 3.83
C TRP A 120 1.72 11.36 4.07
N LEU A 121 1.50 10.74 5.22
CA LEU A 121 2.00 9.42 5.55
C LEU A 121 0.83 8.46 5.63
N LEU A 122 0.99 7.25 5.08
CA LEU A 122 0.05 6.16 5.26
C LEU A 122 0.09 5.67 6.71
N SER A 123 -1.06 5.68 7.38
CA SER A 123 -1.19 5.26 8.78
C SER A 123 -2.05 4.00 8.96
N ALA A 124 -2.90 3.66 7.99
CA ALA A 124 -3.65 2.40 8.01
C ALA A 124 -4.06 1.97 6.60
N ILE A 125 -4.13 0.65 6.38
CA ILE A 125 -4.81 0.01 5.25
C ILE A 125 -5.86 -0.93 5.82
N GLN A 126 -7.08 -0.87 5.28
CA GLN A 126 -8.14 -1.82 5.60
C GLN A 126 -8.74 -2.36 4.31
N GLN A 127 -8.81 -3.69 4.20
CA GLN A 127 -9.49 -4.34 3.10
C GLN A 127 -11.00 -4.16 3.26
N THR A 128 -11.68 -3.69 2.22
CA THR A 128 -13.13 -3.77 2.19
C THR A 128 -13.49 -5.23 1.97
N ARG A 129 -14.11 -5.90 2.95
CA ARG A 129 -14.65 -7.24 2.72
C ARG A 129 -15.62 -7.16 1.54
N GLN A 130 -15.32 -7.87 0.46
CA GLN A 130 -16.29 -8.13 -0.61
C GLN A 130 -17.20 -9.28 -0.20
#